data_AF-A0A433CWX3-F1
#
_entry.id   AF-A0A433CWX3-F1
#
_cell.length_a   1.000
_cell.length_b   1.000
_cell.length_c   1.000
_cell.angle_alpha   90.00
_cell.angle_beta   90.00
_cell.angle_gamma   90.00
#
_symmetry.space_group_name_H-M   'P 1'
#
loop_
_entity.id
_entity.type
_entity.pdbx_description
1 polymer ?
#
loop_
_entity_poly.entity_id
_entity_poly.type
_entity_poly.pdbx_seq_one_letter_code
_entity_poly.pdbx_strand_id
1 'polypeptide(L)'
;MPPPKTLINVSASSAVDLKAELLKSQEIFNREKANGKTVSPAARKPEKVPINKSTVWQRQNKGVGQRADKDRVALEAVETPTLEASRAALERKARIYDKLRKGGSVSEKVAEELMVDFERKNWNDPEESDTSDDEKRSSGEGEDDPWVEYVDEFGRTRVVRKSQVPKEPTPKYFSLLNYFILSNRPSNSPPVDDTLPTLLSEDMRRDLERQRWEREAEEELAAGPQHYDERREVRAKGVGFYRFSRDEGERSEQMNELKRLRNQTEARRMAHQSVKDRRKEILEKRTEMIRAKRRKIEGKEEEVEDVQVKGKGKGKEEEEEVETGARKDGIDEKAITDMLRSIRNKVA
;
A
#
# COMPACT_ATOMS: atom_id res chain seq x y z
N MET A 1 -10.65 -32.75 44.66
CA MET A 1 -11.99 -32.62 45.28
C MET A 1 -12.17 -31.18 45.75
N PRO A 2 -13.26 -30.48 45.40
CA PRO A 2 -13.55 -29.17 45.96
C PRO A 2 -14.08 -29.29 47.41
N PRO A 3 -13.82 -28.30 48.28
CA PRO A 3 -14.21 -28.39 49.71
C PRO A 3 -15.73 -28.27 49.91
N PRO A 4 -16.27 -28.85 51.00
CA PRO A 4 -17.71 -28.84 51.28
C PRO A 4 -18.21 -27.43 51.65
N LYS A 5 -19.41 -27.09 51.16
CA LYS A 5 -20.04 -25.78 51.35
C LYS A 5 -20.54 -25.64 52.79
N THR A 6 -20.20 -24.53 53.44
CA THR A 6 -20.68 -24.18 54.78
C THR A 6 -22.16 -23.80 54.73
N LEU A 7 -22.97 -24.41 55.60
CA LEU A 7 -24.38 -24.08 55.77
C LEU A 7 -24.47 -22.86 56.69
N ILE A 8 -24.99 -21.74 56.18
CA ILE A 8 -25.22 -20.52 56.96
C ILE A 8 -26.52 -20.71 57.75
N ASN A 9 -26.42 -20.83 59.07
CA ASN A 9 -27.56 -20.95 59.96
C ASN A 9 -28.08 -19.55 60.30
N VAL A 10 -29.15 -19.11 59.64
CA VAL A 10 -29.75 -17.78 59.85
C VAL A 10 -30.66 -17.79 61.08
N SER A 11 -30.41 -16.91 62.04
CA SER A 11 -31.30 -16.70 63.19
C SER A 11 -32.57 -15.97 62.78
N ALA A 12 -33.69 -16.21 63.47
CA ALA A 12 -34.95 -15.52 63.22
C ALA A 12 -34.83 -13.98 63.33
N SER A 13 -33.93 -13.48 64.19
CA SER A 13 -33.64 -12.05 64.30
C SER A 13 -32.95 -11.49 63.05
N SER A 14 -32.03 -12.22 62.44
CA SER A 14 -31.37 -11.82 61.19
C SER A 14 -32.34 -11.78 60.01
N ALA A 15 -33.33 -12.68 59.99
CA ALA A 15 -34.38 -12.65 58.97
C ALA A 15 -35.29 -11.41 59.08
N VAL A 16 -35.58 -10.95 60.30
CA VAL A 16 -36.37 -9.73 60.55
C VAL A 16 -35.57 -8.49 60.15
N ASP A 17 -34.28 -8.45 60.46
CA ASP A 17 -33.41 -7.31 60.13
C ASP A 17 -33.21 -7.17 58.61
N LEU A 18 -33.00 -8.28 57.91
CA LEU A 18 -32.97 -8.31 56.44
C LEU A 18 -34.31 -7.86 55.84
N LYS A 19 -35.43 -8.26 56.44
CA LYS A 19 -36.76 -7.80 56.01
C LYS A 19 -36.91 -6.29 56.19
N ALA A 20 -36.39 -5.73 57.28
CA ALA A 20 -36.40 -4.30 57.53
C ALA A 20 -35.54 -3.54 56.51
N GLU A 21 -34.34 -4.02 56.19
CA GLU A 21 -33.48 -3.41 55.15
C GLU A 21 -34.11 -3.51 53.75
N LEU A 22 -34.73 -4.64 53.41
CA LEU A 22 -35.45 -4.80 52.14
C LEU A 22 -36.63 -3.84 52.03
N LEU A 23 -37.42 -3.68 53.09
CA LEU A 23 -38.53 -2.72 53.09
C LEU A 23 -38.04 -1.28 52.97
N LYS A 24 -36.97 -0.92 53.70
CA LYS A 24 -36.35 0.41 53.60
C LYS A 24 -35.84 0.70 52.19
N SER A 25 -35.17 -0.26 51.55
CA SER A 25 -34.70 -0.11 50.16
C SER A 25 -35.86 -0.03 49.16
N GLN A 26 -36.94 -0.78 49.38
CA GLN A 26 -38.15 -0.72 48.55
C GLN A 26 -38.87 0.62 48.68
N GLU A 27 -38.95 1.20 49.89
CA GLU A 27 -39.51 2.54 50.11
C GLU A 27 -38.70 3.63 49.40
N ILE A 28 -37.36 3.56 49.50
CA ILE A 28 -36.46 4.49 48.78
C ILE A 28 -36.69 4.35 47.28
N PHE A 29 -36.75 3.13 46.75
CA PHE A 29 -36.98 2.89 45.33
C PHE A 29 -38.35 3.42 44.87
N ASN A 30 -39.41 3.19 45.65
CA ASN A 30 -40.75 3.69 45.33
C ASN A 30 -40.82 5.22 45.38
N ARG A 31 -40.12 5.84 46.32
CA ARG A 31 -40.00 7.31 46.42
C ARG A 31 -39.23 7.90 45.24
N GLU A 32 -38.14 7.27 44.82
CA GLU A 32 -37.37 7.69 43.64
C GLU A 32 -38.16 7.51 42.33
N LYS A 33 -38.91 6.41 42.23
CA LYS A 33 -39.82 6.15 41.10
C LYS A 33 -40.96 7.16 41.03
N ALA A 34 -41.58 7.51 42.16
CA ALA A 34 -42.61 8.54 42.23
C ALA A 34 -42.07 9.94 41.86
N ASN A 35 -40.80 10.22 42.17
CA ASN A 35 -40.09 11.42 41.76
C ASN A 35 -39.60 11.40 40.29
N GLY A 36 -40.08 10.45 39.47
CA GLY A 36 -39.80 10.37 38.04
C GLY A 36 -38.37 9.95 37.69
N LYS A 37 -37.57 9.50 38.66
CA LYS A 37 -36.19 9.07 38.42
C LYS A 37 -36.20 7.60 37.98
N THR A 38 -36.14 7.37 36.67
CA THR A 38 -36.10 6.02 36.11
C THR A 38 -34.76 5.35 36.42
N VAL A 39 -34.75 4.32 37.26
CA VAL A 39 -33.53 3.62 37.73
C VAL A 39 -33.11 2.47 36.79
N SER A 40 -33.57 2.44 35.54
CA SER A 40 -33.08 1.45 34.57
C SER A 40 -31.72 1.90 33.99
N PRO A 41 -30.65 1.07 34.05
CA PRO A 41 -29.34 1.41 33.50
C PRO A 41 -29.34 1.73 31.99
N ALA A 42 -30.38 1.28 31.26
CA ALA A 42 -30.55 1.52 29.83
C ALA A 42 -31.15 2.91 29.48
N ALA A 43 -31.68 3.66 30.45
CA ALA A 43 -32.30 4.96 30.22
C ALA A 43 -31.38 6.17 30.50
N ARG A 44 -30.11 5.93 30.88
CA ARG A 44 -29.08 6.99 30.98
C ARG A 44 -28.52 7.38 29.60
N LYS A 45 -29.38 7.54 28.59
CA LYS A 45 -29.01 8.34 27.42
C LYS A 45 -29.20 9.80 27.84
N PRO A 46 -28.18 10.67 27.75
CA PRO A 46 -28.39 12.08 28.02
C PRO A 46 -29.49 12.56 27.08
N GLU A 47 -30.48 13.20 27.66
CA GLU A 47 -31.56 13.89 26.98
C GLU A 47 -30.91 14.80 25.93
N LYS A 48 -31.10 14.47 24.65
CA LYS A 48 -30.54 15.24 23.54
C LYS A 48 -31.22 16.59 23.55
N VAL A 49 -30.59 17.56 24.20
CA VAL A 49 -30.85 18.98 23.97
C VAL A 49 -30.76 19.18 22.44
N PRO A 50 -31.78 19.72 21.74
CA PRO A 50 -31.73 19.91 20.31
C PRO A 50 -30.78 21.08 20.01
N ILE A 51 -29.49 20.80 20.09
CA ILE A 51 -28.43 21.71 19.67
C ILE A 51 -28.33 21.53 18.16
N ASN A 52 -29.07 22.36 17.43
CA ASN A 52 -28.93 22.58 15.98
C ASN A 52 -27.57 23.24 15.65
N LYS A 53 -26.48 22.77 16.25
CA LYS A 53 -25.13 23.21 15.96
C LYS A 53 -24.35 21.94 15.68
N SER A 54 -24.16 21.65 14.40
CA SER A 54 -23.26 20.61 13.96
C SER A 54 -21.91 20.79 14.67
N THR A 55 -21.43 19.70 15.28
CA THR A 55 -20.09 19.64 15.89
C THR A 55 -19.06 20.16 14.87
N VAL A 56 -17.94 20.74 15.30
CA VAL A 56 -16.91 21.29 14.39
C VAL A 56 -16.52 20.29 13.28
N TRP A 57 -16.53 18.99 13.60
CA TRP A 57 -16.30 17.87 12.68
C TRP A 57 -17.40 17.61 11.64
N GLN A 58 -18.60 18.15 11.84
CA GLN A 58 -19.75 18.07 10.94
C GLN A 58 -19.96 19.36 10.13
N ARG A 59 -19.13 20.39 10.33
CA ARG A 59 -19.16 21.60 9.51
C ARG A 59 -18.40 21.35 8.21
N GLN A 60 -19.13 21.18 7.11
CA GLN A 60 -18.54 21.15 5.77
C GLN A 60 -18.15 22.56 5.33
N ASN A 61 -17.07 22.68 4.55
CA ASN A 61 -16.64 23.96 4.00
C ASN A 61 -17.72 24.52 3.06
N LYS A 62 -17.89 25.86 3.03
CA LYS A 62 -18.87 26.52 2.16
C LYS A 62 -18.64 26.12 0.69
N GLY A 63 -19.71 25.66 0.04
CA GLY A 63 -19.69 25.28 -1.37
C GLY A 63 -19.12 23.89 -1.67
N VAL A 64 -18.82 23.04 -0.68
CA VAL A 64 -18.37 21.65 -0.94
C VAL A 64 -19.46 20.84 -1.64
N GLY A 65 -20.72 20.93 -1.20
CA GLY A 65 -21.84 20.25 -1.85
C GLY A 65 -22.00 20.67 -3.32
N GLN A 66 -21.96 21.98 -3.59
CA GLN A 66 -22.04 22.49 -4.96
C GLN A 66 -20.87 22.07 -5.84
N ARG A 67 -19.66 21.90 -5.29
CA ARG A 67 -18.51 21.35 -6.02
C ARG A 67 -18.71 19.86 -6.28
N ALA A 68 -19.12 19.09 -5.27
CA ALA A 68 -19.40 17.67 -5.42
C ALA A 68 -20.52 17.38 -6.43
N ASP A 69 -21.59 18.20 -6.47
CA ASP A 69 -22.66 18.07 -7.46
C ASP A 69 -22.17 18.40 -8.88
N LYS A 70 -21.30 19.42 -9.03
CA LYS A 70 -20.67 19.73 -10.32
C LYS A 70 -19.75 18.61 -10.79
N ASP A 71 -18.95 18.06 -9.87
CA ASP A 71 -18.04 16.96 -10.16
C ASP A 71 -18.80 15.69 -10.54
N ARG A 72 -19.92 15.37 -9.85
CA ARG A 72 -20.80 14.25 -10.22
C ARG A 72 -21.36 14.41 -11.64
N VAL A 73 -21.90 15.59 -11.96
CA VAL A 73 -22.44 15.86 -13.30
C VAL A 73 -21.34 15.81 -14.38
N ALA A 74 -20.14 16.32 -14.08
CA ALA A 74 -19.01 16.26 -15.00
C ALA A 74 -18.52 14.83 -15.24
N LEU A 75 -18.48 13.99 -14.19
CA LEU A 75 -18.13 12.58 -14.30
C LEU A 75 -19.19 11.82 -15.11
N GLU A 76 -20.48 11.98 -14.80
CA GLU A 76 -21.58 11.35 -15.55
C GLU A 76 -21.55 11.74 -17.05
N ALA A 77 -21.23 13.00 -17.37
CA ALA A 77 -21.13 13.47 -18.76
C ALA A 77 -19.94 12.88 -19.55
N VAL A 78 -18.88 12.45 -18.87
CA VAL A 78 -17.71 11.81 -19.50
C VAL A 78 -17.84 10.28 -19.50
N GLU A 79 -18.42 9.71 -18.44
CA GLU A 79 -18.63 8.28 -18.30
C GLU A 79 -19.73 7.77 -19.23
N THR A 80 -20.83 8.49 -19.44
CA THR A 80 -21.91 8.04 -20.33
C THR A 80 -21.47 7.81 -21.78
N PRO A 81 -20.79 8.73 -22.50
CA PRO A 81 -20.37 8.47 -23.88
C PRO A 81 -19.28 7.40 -23.97
N THR A 82 -18.42 7.25 -22.95
CA THR A 82 -17.36 6.22 -22.93
C THR A 82 -17.92 4.83 -22.62
N LEU A 83 -18.89 4.73 -21.71
CA LEU A 83 -19.62 3.50 -21.41
C LEU A 83 -20.51 3.08 -22.59
N GLU A 84 -21.17 4.03 -23.26
CA GLU A 84 -21.96 3.74 -24.46
C GLU A 84 -21.08 3.31 -25.64
N ALA A 85 -19.94 3.97 -25.86
CA ALA A 85 -18.99 3.58 -26.91
C ALA A 85 -18.39 2.20 -26.65
N SER A 86 -18.01 1.90 -25.40
CA SER A 86 -17.50 0.58 -25.02
C SER A 86 -18.57 -0.50 -25.14
N ARG A 87 -19.81 -0.22 -24.71
CA ARG A 87 -20.96 -1.13 -24.89
C ARG A 87 -21.23 -1.41 -26.37
N ALA A 88 -21.27 -0.38 -27.22
CA ALA A 88 -21.46 -0.56 -28.65
C ALA A 88 -20.32 -1.38 -29.30
N ALA A 89 -19.09 -1.21 -28.85
CA ALA A 89 -17.95 -2.01 -29.31
C ALA A 89 -18.08 -3.49 -28.87
N LEU A 90 -18.49 -3.73 -27.63
CA LEU A 90 -18.73 -5.08 -27.11
C LEU A 90 -19.89 -5.77 -27.85
N GLU A 91 -20.99 -5.06 -28.12
CA GLU A 91 -22.11 -5.59 -28.91
C GLU A 91 -21.70 -5.93 -30.34
N ARG A 92 -20.85 -5.12 -30.99
CA ARG A 92 -20.28 -5.45 -32.31
C ARG A 92 -19.41 -6.71 -32.25
N LYS A 93 -18.54 -6.82 -31.23
CA LYS A 93 -17.68 -8.00 -31.04
C LYS A 93 -18.50 -9.26 -30.75
N ALA A 94 -19.55 -9.17 -29.92
CA ALA A 94 -20.47 -10.27 -29.65
C ALA A 94 -21.16 -10.76 -30.93
N ARG A 95 -21.66 -9.84 -31.76
CA ARG A 95 -22.26 -10.19 -33.06
C ARG A 95 -21.28 -10.88 -34.01
N ILE A 96 -20.01 -10.48 -34.01
CA ILE A 96 -18.97 -11.13 -34.82
C ILE A 96 -18.67 -12.54 -34.28
N TYR A 97 -18.54 -12.67 -32.96
CA TYR A 97 -18.34 -13.95 -32.29
C TYR A 97 -19.47 -14.94 -32.57
N ASP A 98 -20.74 -14.51 -32.45
CA ASP A 98 -21.90 -15.36 -32.73
C ASP A 98 -21.94 -15.83 -34.18
N LYS A 99 -21.51 -14.98 -35.13
CA LYS A 99 -21.40 -15.36 -36.54
C LYS A 99 -20.31 -16.41 -36.76
N LEU A 100 -19.13 -16.20 -36.18
CA LEU A 100 -18.01 -17.14 -36.28
C LEU A 100 -18.34 -18.49 -35.63
N ARG A 101 -18.95 -18.46 -34.44
CA ARG A 101 -19.43 -19.66 -33.74
C ARG A 101 -20.49 -20.42 -34.52
N LYS A 102 -21.30 -19.76 -35.35
CA LYS A 102 -22.28 -20.40 -36.24
C LYS A 102 -21.67 -20.87 -37.57
N GLY A 103 -20.35 -20.76 -37.75
CA GLY A 103 -19.66 -21.11 -39.00
C GLY A 103 -19.82 -20.09 -40.13
N GLY A 104 -20.25 -18.86 -39.83
CA GLY A 104 -20.33 -17.78 -40.79
C GLY A 104 -18.95 -17.19 -41.09
N SER A 105 -18.64 -16.95 -42.36
CA SER A 105 -17.40 -16.29 -42.76
C SER A 105 -17.43 -14.79 -42.39
N VAL A 106 -16.28 -14.29 -41.95
CA VAL A 106 -16.03 -12.86 -41.68
C VAL A 106 -14.98 -12.39 -42.68
N SER A 107 -14.87 -11.08 -42.89
CA SER A 107 -13.85 -10.51 -43.78
C SER A 107 -12.44 -10.97 -43.39
N GLU A 108 -11.62 -11.29 -44.39
CA GLU A 108 -10.25 -11.82 -44.26
C GLU A 108 -9.37 -11.03 -43.28
N LYS A 109 -9.41 -9.69 -43.32
CA LYS A 109 -8.67 -8.82 -42.38
C LYS A 109 -9.05 -9.02 -40.91
N VAL A 110 -10.32 -9.30 -40.65
CA VAL A 110 -10.81 -9.56 -39.29
C VAL A 110 -10.47 -10.99 -38.89
N ALA A 111 -10.45 -11.94 -39.83
CA ALA A 111 -9.99 -13.30 -39.59
C ALA A 111 -8.51 -13.35 -39.20
N GLU A 112 -7.64 -12.57 -39.87
CA GLU A 112 -6.21 -12.47 -39.54
C GLU A 112 -5.94 -11.84 -38.16
N GLU A 113 -6.81 -10.93 -37.70
CA GLU A 113 -6.70 -10.30 -36.37
C GLU A 113 -7.16 -11.25 -35.25
N LEU A 114 -7.93 -12.30 -35.57
CA LEU A 114 -8.43 -13.26 -34.60
C LEU A 114 -7.38 -14.33 -34.30
N MET A 115 -6.91 -14.36 -33.06
CA MET A 115 -5.90 -15.32 -32.56
C MET A 115 -6.44 -16.76 -32.36
N VAL A 116 -7.72 -17.00 -32.68
CA VAL A 116 -8.43 -18.27 -32.50
C VAL A 116 -8.99 -18.73 -33.84
N ASP A 117 -8.58 -19.91 -34.28
CA ASP A 117 -9.08 -20.56 -35.49
C ASP A 117 -10.49 -21.14 -35.25
N PHE A 118 -11.52 -20.34 -35.48
CA PHE A 118 -12.92 -20.75 -35.26
C PHE A 118 -13.36 -21.92 -36.14
N GLU A 119 -12.80 -22.07 -37.34
CA GLU A 119 -13.09 -23.20 -38.23
C GLU A 119 -12.65 -24.53 -37.60
N ARG A 120 -11.46 -24.56 -36.99
CA ARG A 120 -10.94 -25.73 -36.28
C ARG A 120 -11.67 -25.96 -34.96
N LYS A 121 -12.03 -24.89 -34.24
CA LYS A 121 -12.77 -24.97 -32.98
C LYS A 121 -14.16 -25.56 -33.17
N ASN A 122 -14.92 -25.08 -34.16
CA ASN A 122 -16.25 -25.59 -34.50
C ASN A 122 -16.24 -27.06 -34.92
N TRP A 123 -15.15 -27.54 -35.52
CA TRP A 123 -15.01 -28.94 -35.92
C TRP A 123 -14.75 -29.87 -34.74
N ASN A 124 -13.99 -29.41 -33.75
CA ASN A 124 -13.64 -30.21 -32.58
C ASN A 124 -14.76 -30.28 -31.52
N ASP A 125 -15.65 -29.29 -31.47
CA ASP A 125 -16.66 -29.19 -30.40
C ASP A 125 -18.04 -28.75 -30.95
N PRO A 126 -18.74 -29.63 -31.70
CA PRO A 126 -20.04 -29.30 -32.30
C PRO A 126 -21.18 -29.19 -31.27
N GLU A 127 -21.00 -29.74 -30.06
CA GLU A 127 -22.04 -29.79 -29.01
C GLU A 127 -22.18 -28.48 -28.22
N GLU A 128 -21.15 -27.61 -28.23
CA GLU A 128 -21.25 -26.28 -27.59
C GLU A 128 -22.17 -25.32 -28.37
N SER A 129 -22.73 -25.69 -29.53
CA SER A 129 -23.41 -24.77 -30.46
C SER A 129 -24.84 -24.38 -30.06
N ASP A 130 -25.58 -25.19 -29.30
CA ASP A 130 -27.02 -24.92 -29.05
C ASP A 130 -27.59 -25.54 -27.75
N THR A 131 -26.90 -25.38 -26.62
CA THR A 131 -27.51 -25.66 -25.33
C THR A 131 -27.27 -24.51 -24.36
N SER A 132 -28.34 -23.89 -23.90
CA SER A 132 -28.38 -23.13 -22.65
C SER A 132 -27.87 -24.03 -21.51
N ASP A 133 -26.58 -23.92 -21.21
CA ASP A 133 -25.87 -24.70 -20.19
C ASP A 133 -26.08 -24.07 -18.80
N ASP A 134 -27.26 -24.33 -18.22
CA ASP A 134 -27.57 -24.05 -16.81
C ASP A 134 -27.77 -25.33 -15.98
N GLU A 135 -27.43 -26.51 -16.53
CA GLU A 135 -27.85 -27.81 -15.94
C GLU A 135 -26.78 -28.92 -16.01
N LYS A 136 -25.49 -28.61 -16.21
CA LYS A 136 -24.42 -29.64 -16.17
C LYS A 136 -23.22 -29.30 -15.29
N ARG A 137 -23.48 -28.79 -14.09
CA ARG A 137 -22.65 -29.11 -12.92
C ARG A 137 -23.27 -30.28 -12.16
N SER A 138 -23.19 -31.47 -12.77
CA SER A 138 -23.53 -32.73 -12.12
C SER A 138 -22.59 -32.96 -10.93
N SER A 139 -23.08 -32.55 -9.77
CA SER A 139 -22.79 -33.08 -8.44
C SER A 139 -22.31 -34.54 -8.45
N GLY A 140 -21.00 -34.72 -8.38
CA GLY A 140 -20.38 -35.95 -7.89
C GLY A 140 -20.40 -35.98 -6.36
N GLU A 141 -21.53 -35.66 -5.74
CA GLU A 141 -21.77 -35.91 -4.32
C GLU A 141 -22.28 -37.34 -4.17
N GLY A 142 -21.39 -38.30 -4.39
CA GLY A 142 -21.63 -39.67 -3.94
C GLY A 142 -21.36 -39.74 -2.44
N GLU A 143 -22.29 -40.31 -1.68
CA GLU A 143 -22.21 -40.54 -0.24
C GLU A 143 -21.02 -41.45 0.20
N ASP A 144 -20.18 -41.89 -0.75
CA ASP A 144 -19.12 -42.89 -0.61
C ASP A 144 -17.67 -42.35 -0.78
N ASP A 145 -17.38 -41.08 -0.50
CA ASP A 145 -15.99 -40.57 -0.55
C ASP A 145 -15.32 -40.58 0.84
N PRO A 146 -14.54 -41.60 1.25
CA PRO A 146 -13.99 -41.67 2.60
C PRO A 146 -13.00 -40.53 2.88
N TRP A 147 -13.00 -40.04 4.12
CA TRP A 147 -11.94 -39.16 4.62
C TRP A 147 -10.65 -39.95 4.79
N VAL A 148 -9.56 -39.44 4.21
CA VAL A 148 -8.23 -40.05 4.25
C VAL A 148 -7.22 -39.04 4.79
N GLU A 149 -6.28 -39.51 5.61
CA GLU A 149 -5.12 -38.73 6.02
C GLU A 149 -4.11 -38.67 4.87
N TYR A 150 -3.90 -37.47 4.34
CA TYR A 150 -2.95 -37.20 3.26
C TYR A 150 -1.81 -36.32 3.78
N VAL A 151 -0.58 -36.66 3.40
CA VAL A 151 0.60 -35.83 3.67
C VAL A 151 0.77 -34.87 2.50
N ASP A 152 0.55 -33.58 2.76
CA ASP A 152 0.74 -32.49 1.82
C ASP A 152 2.22 -32.38 1.37
N GLU A 153 2.49 -31.68 0.27
CA GLU A 153 3.83 -31.45 -0.30
C GLU A 153 4.83 -30.86 0.72
N PHE A 154 4.29 -30.17 1.73
CA PHE A 154 5.04 -29.58 2.84
C PHE A 154 5.22 -30.49 4.06
N GLY A 155 4.89 -31.79 3.95
CA GLY A 155 5.05 -32.78 5.02
C GLY A 155 4.04 -32.68 6.16
N ARG A 156 2.95 -31.90 6.00
CA ARG A 156 1.89 -31.74 6.99
C ARG A 156 0.80 -32.78 6.75
N THR A 157 0.35 -33.48 7.79
CA THR A 157 -0.81 -34.37 7.70
C THR A 157 -2.10 -33.54 7.67
N ARG A 158 -2.93 -33.76 6.65
CA ARG A 158 -4.25 -33.13 6.48
C ARG A 158 -5.29 -34.21 6.22
N VAL A 159 -6.47 -34.06 6.82
CA VAL A 159 -7.60 -34.95 6.55
C VAL A 159 -8.39 -34.37 5.38
N VAL A 160 -8.38 -35.07 4.25
CA VAL A 160 -8.98 -34.62 2.98
C VAL A 160 -9.81 -35.78 2.40
N ARG A 161 -10.82 -35.48 1.59
CA ARG A 161 -11.59 -36.51 0.88
C ARG A 161 -10.70 -37.22 -0.15
N LYS A 162 -10.89 -38.53 -0.38
CA LYS A 162 -10.04 -39.33 -1.26
C LYS A 162 -10.01 -38.81 -2.70
N SER A 163 -11.11 -38.22 -3.18
CA SER A 163 -11.18 -37.58 -4.50
C SER A 163 -10.30 -36.33 -4.65
N GLN A 164 -10.03 -35.64 -3.55
CA GLN A 164 -9.27 -34.39 -3.51
C GLN A 164 -7.78 -34.61 -3.23
N VAL A 165 -7.37 -35.85 -2.92
CA VAL A 165 -5.95 -36.20 -2.76
C VAL A 165 -5.25 -36.10 -4.12
N PRO A 166 -4.22 -35.25 -4.27
CA PRO A 166 -3.42 -35.20 -5.49
C PRO A 166 -2.87 -36.60 -5.80
N LYS A 167 -3.19 -37.14 -6.97
CA LYS A 167 -2.65 -38.43 -7.41
C LYS A 167 -1.15 -38.25 -7.65
N GLU A 168 -0.33 -39.09 -7.02
CA GLU A 168 1.11 -39.05 -7.25
C GLU A 168 1.39 -39.19 -8.76
N PRO A 169 2.34 -38.41 -9.30
CA PRO A 169 2.72 -38.50 -10.70
C PRO A 169 3.35 -39.86 -10.94
N THR A 170 2.56 -40.80 -11.48
CA THR A 170 3.10 -42.08 -11.94
C THR A 170 4.21 -41.83 -12.98
N PRO A 171 5.21 -42.69 -13.12
CA PRO A 171 6.33 -42.48 -14.05
C PRO A 171 5.87 -42.28 -15.51
N LYS A 172 4.70 -42.85 -15.88
CA LYS A 172 4.06 -42.61 -17.17
C LYS A 172 3.56 -41.16 -17.31
N TYR A 173 2.98 -40.61 -16.25
CA TYR A 173 2.53 -39.22 -16.20
C TYR A 173 3.71 -38.25 -16.24
N PHE A 174 4.81 -38.56 -15.54
CA PHE A 174 6.02 -37.74 -15.57
C PHE A 174 6.67 -37.72 -16.98
N SER A 175 6.71 -38.87 -17.67
CA SER A 175 7.18 -38.96 -19.05
C SER A 175 6.31 -38.16 -20.02
N LEU A 176 4.98 -38.25 -19.89
CA LEU A 176 4.04 -37.50 -20.72
C LEU A 176 4.10 -36.00 -20.44
N LEU A 177 4.24 -35.59 -19.18
CA LEU A 177 4.35 -34.19 -18.78
C LEU A 177 5.67 -33.58 -19.28
N ASN A 178 6.78 -34.33 -19.20
CA ASN A 178 8.06 -33.87 -19.72
C ASN A 178 8.03 -33.74 -21.25
N TYR A 179 7.43 -34.70 -21.95
CA TYR A 179 7.22 -34.61 -23.39
C TYR A 179 6.33 -33.42 -23.78
N PHE A 180 5.26 -33.16 -23.01
CA PHE A 180 4.36 -32.02 -23.22
C PHE A 180 5.04 -30.67 -22.96
N ILE A 181 5.85 -30.56 -21.91
CA ILE A 181 6.62 -29.35 -21.59
C ILE A 181 7.68 -29.06 -22.66
N LEU A 182 8.36 -30.10 -23.17
CA LEU A 182 9.35 -29.96 -24.24
C LEU A 182 8.70 -29.60 -25.60
N SER A 183 7.52 -30.16 -25.90
CA SER A 183 6.82 -29.92 -27.17
C SER A 183 6.05 -28.60 -27.22
N ASN A 184 5.55 -28.11 -26.08
CA ASN A 184 4.85 -26.82 -25.97
C ASN A 184 5.74 -25.69 -25.44
N ARG A 185 7.06 -25.80 -25.65
CA ARG A 185 8.02 -24.78 -25.24
C ARG A 185 7.68 -23.46 -25.95
N PRO A 186 7.30 -22.39 -25.22
CA PRO A 186 6.96 -21.11 -25.83
C PRO A 186 8.20 -20.50 -26.50
N SER A 187 8.04 -19.85 -27.65
CA SER A 187 9.16 -19.27 -28.43
C SER A 187 10.00 -18.23 -27.66
N ASN A 188 9.57 -17.81 -26.46
CA ASN A 188 10.25 -16.87 -25.58
C ASN A 188 11.04 -17.52 -24.43
N SER A 189 11.11 -18.84 -24.33
CA SER A 189 12.04 -19.48 -23.39
C SER A 189 13.49 -19.21 -23.85
N PRO A 190 14.43 -18.89 -22.92
CA PRO A 190 15.81 -18.60 -23.29
C PRO A 190 16.35 -19.75 -24.15
N PRO A 191 17.04 -19.49 -25.27
CA PRO A 191 17.61 -20.55 -26.10
C PRO A 191 18.36 -21.50 -25.18
N VAL A 192 18.03 -22.80 -25.23
CA VAL A 192 19.02 -23.76 -24.76
C VAL A 192 20.12 -23.59 -25.79
N ASP A 193 21.29 -23.15 -25.36
CA ASP A 193 22.42 -22.98 -26.27
C ASP A 193 22.80 -24.37 -26.81
N ASP A 194 22.16 -24.79 -27.90
CA ASP A 194 22.45 -26.03 -28.65
C ASP A 194 23.88 -26.01 -29.24
N THR A 195 24.62 -24.93 -29.01
CA THR A 195 26.04 -24.77 -29.35
C THR A 195 26.97 -25.50 -28.38
N LEU A 196 26.48 -25.93 -27.21
CA LEU A 196 27.29 -26.71 -26.26
C LEU A 196 27.27 -28.20 -26.65
N PRO A 197 28.44 -28.83 -26.86
CA PRO A 197 28.52 -30.26 -27.12
C PRO A 197 27.71 -31.07 -26.08
N THR A 198 26.79 -31.90 -26.56
CA THR A 198 25.91 -32.73 -25.71
C THR A 198 26.68 -33.68 -24.79
N LEU A 199 27.95 -33.96 -25.11
CA LEU A 199 28.87 -34.86 -24.40
C LEU A 199 29.74 -34.20 -23.32
N LEU A 200 29.49 -32.95 -22.93
CA LEU A 200 30.17 -32.32 -21.80
C LEU A 200 29.55 -32.77 -20.47
N SER A 201 30.39 -32.99 -19.45
CA SER A 201 29.89 -33.16 -18.08
C SER A 201 29.24 -31.87 -17.59
N GLU A 202 28.30 -31.99 -16.66
CA GLU A 202 27.61 -30.84 -16.06
C GLU A 202 28.58 -29.81 -15.47
N ASP A 203 29.69 -30.26 -14.89
CA ASP A 203 30.70 -29.37 -14.32
C ASP A 203 31.45 -28.58 -15.40
N MET A 204 31.77 -29.21 -16.55
CA MET A 204 32.38 -28.52 -17.69
C MET A 204 31.43 -27.50 -18.33
N ARG A 205 30.12 -27.73 -18.31
CA ARG A 205 29.13 -26.75 -18.78
C ARG A 205 29.12 -25.50 -17.91
N ARG A 206 29.13 -25.68 -16.58
CA ARG A 206 29.19 -24.57 -15.63
C ARG A 206 30.47 -23.76 -15.76
N ASP A 207 31.60 -24.42 -16.00
CA ASP A 207 32.88 -23.73 -16.22
C ASP A 207 32.88 -22.89 -17.50
N LEU A 208 32.30 -23.39 -18.59
CA LEU A 208 32.19 -22.63 -19.83
C LEU A 208 31.25 -21.43 -19.69
N GLU A 209 30.13 -21.58 -18.96
CA GLU A 209 29.22 -20.47 -18.66
C GLU A 209 29.93 -19.40 -17.83
N ARG A 210 30.68 -19.80 -16.79
CA ARG A 210 31.54 -18.88 -16.02
C ARG A 210 32.51 -18.11 -16.90
N GLN A 211 33.26 -18.80 -17.77
CA GLN A 211 34.23 -18.15 -18.66
C GLN A 211 33.57 -17.18 -19.65
N ARG A 212 32.34 -17.46 -20.11
CA ARG A 212 31.58 -16.53 -20.94
C ARG A 212 31.19 -15.29 -20.16
N TRP A 213 30.66 -15.45 -18.94
CA TRP A 213 30.33 -14.31 -18.08
C TRP A 213 31.56 -13.48 -17.70
N GLU A 214 32.70 -14.11 -17.44
CA GLU A 214 33.96 -13.41 -17.18
C GLU A 214 34.39 -12.59 -18.39
N ARG A 215 34.36 -13.18 -19.59
CA ARG A 215 34.70 -12.47 -20.83
C ARG A 215 33.74 -11.32 -21.11
N GLU A 216 32.44 -11.55 -20.98
CA GLU A 216 31.42 -10.52 -21.16
C GLU A 216 31.60 -9.38 -20.14
N ALA A 217 31.89 -9.69 -18.88
CA ALA A 217 32.18 -8.68 -17.87
C ALA A 217 33.46 -7.89 -18.16
N GLU A 218 34.51 -8.54 -18.67
CA GLU A 218 35.74 -7.87 -19.12
C GLU A 218 35.48 -6.96 -20.33
N GLU A 219 34.69 -7.41 -21.29
CA GLU A 219 34.27 -6.63 -22.46
C GLU A 219 33.39 -5.44 -22.07
N GLU A 220 32.45 -5.62 -21.15
CA GLU A 220 31.62 -4.53 -20.60
C GLU A 220 32.47 -3.49 -19.86
N LEU A 221 33.45 -3.94 -19.07
CA LEU A 221 34.40 -3.05 -18.40
C LEU A 221 35.27 -2.29 -19.41
N ALA A 222 35.70 -2.97 -20.48
CA ALA A 222 36.51 -2.39 -21.55
C ALA A 222 35.72 -1.41 -22.44
N ALA A 223 34.42 -1.65 -22.64
CA ALA A 223 33.52 -0.77 -23.39
C ALA A 223 33.31 0.61 -22.70
N GLY A 224 33.76 0.76 -21.46
CA GLY A 224 33.68 2.00 -20.70
C GLY A 224 32.32 2.21 -20.03
N PRO A 225 32.12 3.35 -19.36
CA PRO A 225 30.91 3.60 -18.59
C PRO A 225 29.68 3.69 -19.51
N GLN A 226 28.84 2.66 -19.49
CA GLN A 226 27.55 2.67 -20.17
C GLN A 226 26.54 3.50 -19.38
N HIS A 227 25.92 4.46 -20.06
CA HIS A 227 24.96 5.37 -19.45
C HIS A 227 23.54 5.07 -19.86
N TYR A 228 22.62 5.33 -18.93
CA TYR A 228 21.20 5.17 -19.16
C TYR A 228 20.71 6.05 -20.31
N ASP A 229 20.02 5.41 -21.27
CA ASP A 229 19.56 6.02 -22.51
C ASP A 229 18.03 6.17 -22.51
N GLU A 230 17.55 7.40 -22.39
CA GLU A 230 16.12 7.65 -22.14
C GLU A 230 15.21 7.21 -23.29
N ARG A 231 15.71 7.19 -24.54
CA ARG A 231 14.93 6.83 -25.73
C ARG A 231 14.60 5.34 -25.79
N ARG A 232 15.36 4.50 -25.08
CA ARG A 232 15.14 3.06 -24.99
C ARG A 232 14.22 2.67 -23.84
N GLU A 233 13.96 3.59 -22.91
CA GLU A 233 13.06 3.36 -21.79
C GLU A 233 11.61 3.59 -22.17
N VAL A 234 10.77 2.59 -21.89
CA VAL A 234 9.33 2.63 -22.14
C VAL A 234 8.55 3.05 -20.87
N ARG A 235 9.14 2.95 -19.68
CA ARG A 235 8.50 3.37 -18.43
C ARG A 235 8.33 4.89 -18.36
N ALA A 236 7.25 5.30 -17.70
CA ALA A 236 6.96 6.70 -17.41
C ALA A 236 8.01 7.28 -16.46
N LYS A 237 8.50 8.49 -16.77
CA LYS A 237 9.53 9.19 -15.99
C LYS A 237 8.87 10.19 -15.05
N GLY A 238 9.37 10.23 -13.81
CA GLY A 238 8.87 11.14 -12.78
C GLY A 238 9.27 12.60 -13.00
N VAL A 239 8.66 13.50 -12.23
CA VAL A 239 8.89 14.97 -12.31
C VAL A 239 10.34 15.41 -12.00
N GLY A 240 11.11 14.55 -11.33
CA GLY A 240 12.54 14.78 -11.04
C GLY A 240 13.48 14.25 -12.10
N PHE A 241 12.98 13.74 -13.23
CA PHE A 241 13.82 13.20 -14.28
C PHE A 241 14.61 14.32 -15.00
N TYR A 242 15.90 14.06 -15.22
CA TYR A 242 16.84 14.95 -15.89
C TYR A 242 17.57 14.20 -17.00
N ARG A 243 17.54 14.76 -18.22
CA ARG A 243 18.22 14.20 -19.40
C ARG A 243 19.63 14.76 -19.48
N PHE A 244 20.62 13.88 -19.33
CA PHE A 244 22.03 14.26 -19.52
C PHE A 244 22.40 14.29 -21.01
N SER A 245 23.46 15.04 -21.33
CA SER A 245 24.09 14.96 -22.65
C SER A 245 24.66 13.56 -22.91
N ARG A 246 24.76 13.20 -24.19
CA ARG A 246 25.41 11.96 -24.65
C ARG A 246 26.93 12.08 -24.67
N ASP A 247 27.43 13.31 -24.74
CA ASP A 247 28.85 13.56 -24.66
C ASP A 247 29.31 13.46 -23.20
N GLU A 248 30.38 12.70 -22.96
CA GLU A 248 30.87 12.40 -21.61
C GLU A 248 31.43 13.64 -20.92
N GLY A 249 32.04 14.54 -21.70
CA GLY A 249 32.54 15.83 -21.22
C GLY A 249 31.41 16.68 -20.63
N GLU A 250 30.43 17.03 -21.45
CA GLU A 250 29.26 17.83 -21.03
C GLU A 250 28.47 17.16 -19.92
N ARG A 251 28.31 15.83 -19.97
CA ARG A 251 27.63 15.06 -18.92
C ARG A 251 28.33 15.18 -17.58
N SER A 252 29.66 15.09 -17.56
CA SER A 252 30.45 15.24 -16.34
C SER A 252 30.33 16.65 -15.75
N GLU A 253 30.30 17.68 -16.60
CA GLU A 253 30.08 19.07 -16.18
C GLU A 253 28.70 19.26 -15.56
N GLN A 254 27.64 18.75 -16.22
CA GLN A 254 26.27 18.77 -15.70
C GLN A 254 26.18 18.07 -14.35
N MET A 255 26.84 16.91 -14.19
CA MET A 255 26.91 16.18 -12.93
C MET A 255 27.64 16.98 -11.84
N ASN A 256 28.73 17.65 -12.20
CA ASN A 256 29.48 18.49 -11.26
C ASN A 256 28.68 19.71 -10.82
N GLU A 257 27.91 20.33 -11.73
CA GLU A 257 27.01 21.44 -11.41
C GLU A 257 25.89 21.00 -10.45
N LEU A 258 25.25 19.85 -10.70
CA LEU A 258 24.26 19.28 -9.78
C LEU A 258 24.86 18.94 -8.40
N LYS A 259 26.09 18.41 -8.35
CA LYS A 259 26.81 18.18 -7.09
C LYS A 259 27.08 19.49 -6.34
N ARG A 260 27.46 20.57 -7.03
CA ARG A 260 27.65 21.89 -6.42
C ARG A 260 26.35 22.42 -5.82
N LEU A 261 25.23 22.33 -6.55
CA LEU A 261 23.92 22.73 -6.04
C LEU A 261 23.51 21.90 -4.81
N ARG A 262 23.71 20.58 -4.87
CA ARG A 262 23.46 19.70 -3.73
C ARG A 262 24.26 20.15 -2.50
N ASN A 263 25.57 20.36 -2.65
CA ASN A 263 26.43 20.80 -1.54
C ASN A 263 25.98 22.16 -0.97
N GLN A 264 25.56 23.10 -1.82
CA GLN A 264 25.00 24.38 -1.37
C GLN A 264 23.71 24.18 -0.56
N THR A 265 22.79 23.33 -1.02
CA THR A 265 21.53 23.05 -0.30
C THR A 265 21.78 22.30 1.01
N GLU A 266 22.74 21.38 1.06
CA GLU A 266 23.12 20.64 2.26
C GLU A 266 23.74 21.60 3.30
N ALA A 267 24.69 22.46 2.89
CA ALA A 267 25.27 23.46 3.77
C ALA A 267 24.21 24.40 4.38
N ARG A 268 23.22 24.80 3.58
CA ARG A 268 22.09 25.63 4.05
C ARG A 268 21.18 24.89 5.01
N ARG A 269 20.88 23.62 4.74
CA ARG A 269 20.09 22.78 5.67
C ARG A 269 20.82 22.63 6.99
N MET A 270 22.13 22.41 6.98
CA MET A 270 22.96 22.35 8.19
C MET A 270 22.96 23.69 8.94
N ALA A 271 23.08 24.81 8.24
CA ALA A 271 22.98 26.14 8.85
C ALA A 271 21.61 26.36 9.52
N HIS A 272 20.51 26.04 8.82
CA HIS A 272 19.16 26.14 9.38
C HIS A 272 18.93 25.20 10.57
N GLN A 273 19.46 23.98 10.53
CA GLN A 273 19.43 23.05 11.66
C GLN A 273 20.17 23.63 12.85
N SER A 274 21.40 24.13 12.65
CA SER A 274 22.18 24.74 13.73
C SER A 274 21.48 25.95 14.37
N VAL A 275 20.78 26.77 13.58
CA VAL A 275 19.97 27.88 14.07
C VAL A 275 18.76 27.38 14.87
N LYS A 276 18.08 26.34 14.38
CA LYS A 276 16.94 25.74 15.06
C LYS A 276 17.35 25.12 16.39
N ASP A 277 18.50 24.46 16.43
CA ASP A 277 19.04 23.82 17.63
C ASP A 277 19.42 24.88 18.67
N ARG A 278 20.09 25.97 18.27
CA ARG A 278 20.36 27.11 19.17
C ARG A 278 19.08 27.71 19.76
N ARG A 279 18.03 27.89 18.93
CA ARG A 279 16.71 28.37 19.41
C ARG A 279 16.08 27.39 20.40
N LYS A 280 16.20 26.09 20.13
CA LYS A 280 15.70 25.04 21.01
C LYS A 280 16.41 25.05 22.36
N GLU A 281 17.74 25.19 22.38
CA GLU A 281 18.53 25.30 23.61
C GLU A 281 18.12 26.53 24.45
N ILE A 282 17.89 27.67 23.82
CA ILE A 282 17.42 28.90 24.52
C ILE A 282 16.05 28.65 25.16
N LEU A 283 15.13 28.02 24.43
CA LEU A 283 13.79 27.67 24.95
C LEU A 283 13.89 26.65 26.09
N GLU A 284 14.72 25.62 25.95
CA GLU A 284 14.94 24.60 26.99
C GLU A 284 15.47 25.24 28.28
N LYS A 285 16.51 26.07 28.21
CA LYS A 285 17.03 26.85 29.35
C LYS A 285 15.94 27.70 30.00
N ARG A 286 15.06 28.32 29.20
CA ARG A 286 13.92 29.10 29.72
C ARG A 286 12.89 28.21 30.42
N THR A 287 12.57 27.02 29.87
CA THR A 287 11.67 26.08 30.53
C THR A 287 12.24 25.54 31.83
N GLU A 288 13.55 25.28 31.89
CA GLU A 288 14.27 24.84 33.08
C GLU A 288 14.26 25.90 34.17
N MET A 289 14.51 27.17 33.83
CA MET A 289 14.37 28.29 34.77
C MET A 289 12.95 28.40 35.34
N ILE A 290 11.92 28.20 34.52
CA ILE A 290 10.52 28.22 34.98
C ILE A 290 10.23 27.02 35.88
N ARG A 291 10.72 25.82 35.54
CA ARG A 291 10.59 24.61 36.36
C ARG A 291 11.30 24.77 37.70
N ALA A 292 12.52 25.32 37.72
CA ALA A 292 13.27 25.61 38.95
C ALA A 292 12.53 26.62 39.84
N LYS A 293 11.99 27.70 39.25
CA LYS A 293 11.15 28.66 39.99
C LYS A 293 9.89 28.00 40.57
N ARG A 294 9.22 27.12 39.83
CA ARG A 294 8.06 26.36 40.34
C ARG A 294 8.44 25.43 41.50
N ARG A 295 9.56 24.72 41.42
CA ARG A 295 10.07 23.87 42.51
C ARG A 295 10.41 24.68 43.78
N LYS A 296 11.04 25.85 43.61
CA LYS A 296 11.30 26.81 44.71
C LYS A 296 9.99 27.30 45.36
N ILE A 297 8.93 27.54 44.57
CA ILE A 297 7.60 27.96 45.08
C ILE A 297 6.85 26.79 45.77
N GLU A 298 6.99 25.55 45.27
CA GLU A 298 6.40 24.35 45.87
C GLU A 298 7.16 23.82 47.11
N GLY A 299 8.17 24.54 47.60
CA GLY A 299 8.84 24.22 48.86
C GLY A 299 9.68 22.93 48.85
N LYS A 300 10.18 22.51 47.68
CA LYS A 300 11.23 21.49 47.57
C LYS A 300 12.55 22.19 47.29
N GLU A 301 13.29 22.48 48.35
CA GLU A 301 14.65 23.01 48.28
C GLU A 301 15.62 21.94 47.78
N GLU A 302 16.34 22.25 46.70
CA GLU A 302 17.76 21.90 46.57
C GLU A 302 18.47 23.16 46.07
N GLU A 303 19.52 23.56 46.78
CA GLU A 303 20.36 24.71 46.47
C GLU A 303 20.98 24.53 45.08
N VAL A 304 20.69 25.47 44.17
CA VAL A 304 21.48 25.65 42.95
C VAL A 304 21.90 27.11 42.94
N GLU A 305 23.22 27.33 42.99
CA GLU A 305 23.86 28.63 43.06
C GLU A 305 23.26 29.62 42.06
N ASP A 306 22.92 30.81 42.56
CA ASP A 306 22.42 31.93 41.77
C ASP A 306 23.53 32.46 40.86
N VAL A 307 23.66 31.89 39.66
CA VAL A 307 24.42 32.53 38.58
C VAL A 307 23.61 33.76 38.12
N GLN A 308 24.00 34.93 38.62
CA GLN A 308 23.51 36.23 38.16
C GLN A 308 23.81 36.42 36.66
N VAL A 309 22.86 36.10 35.79
CA VAL A 309 22.91 36.55 34.40
C VAL A 309 22.27 37.93 34.31
N LYS A 310 23.09 38.98 34.42
CA LYS A 310 22.76 40.32 33.91
C LYS A 310 22.51 40.21 32.40
N GLY A 311 21.26 40.12 31.99
CA GLY A 311 20.91 39.94 30.57
C GLY A 311 19.46 40.21 30.24
N LYS A 312 18.85 41.28 30.77
CA LYS A 312 17.47 41.67 30.41
C LYS A 312 17.32 42.25 28.98
N GLY A 313 18.40 42.35 28.19
CA GLY A 313 18.37 42.85 26.80
C GLY A 313 18.85 41.85 25.74
N LYS A 314 19.81 40.96 26.06
CA LYS A 314 20.50 40.15 25.04
C LYS A 314 19.67 39.05 24.38
N GLY A 315 18.71 38.45 25.08
CA GLY A 315 17.92 37.34 24.51
C GLY A 315 16.97 37.75 23.38
N LYS A 316 16.51 39.02 23.37
CA LYS A 316 15.70 39.56 22.26
C LYS A 316 16.57 39.98 21.07
N GLU A 317 17.73 40.59 21.34
CA GLU A 317 18.70 40.96 20.31
C GLU A 317 19.29 39.72 19.61
N GLU A 318 19.61 38.64 20.35
CA GLU A 318 20.09 37.37 19.76
C GLU A 318 18.99 36.62 18.98
N GLU A 319 17.71 36.68 19.41
CA GLU A 319 16.60 36.13 18.63
C GLU A 319 16.37 36.91 17.33
N GLU A 320 16.49 38.24 17.36
CA GLU A 320 16.27 39.15 16.21
C GLU A 320 17.45 39.12 15.21
N GLU A 321 18.69 39.02 15.67
CA GLU A 321 19.87 38.84 14.80
C GLU A 321 19.87 37.48 14.08
N VAL A 322 19.45 36.40 14.76
CA VAL A 322 19.34 35.06 14.16
C VAL A 322 18.18 34.99 13.15
N GLU A 323 17.10 35.76 13.35
CA GLU A 323 15.98 35.83 12.42
C GLU A 323 16.28 36.72 11.19
N THR A 324 17.02 37.82 11.37
CA THR A 324 17.41 38.71 10.26
C THR A 324 18.50 38.12 9.37
N GLY A 325 19.41 37.29 9.92
CA GLY A 325 20.37 36.51 9.12
C GLY A 325 19.68 35.48 8.22
N ALA A 326 18.69 34.74 8.75
CA ALA A 326 17.95 33.72 8.00
C ALA A 326 17.08 34.29 6.86
N ARG A 327 16.64 35.55 6.94
CA ARG A 327 15.85 36.22 5.89
C ARG A 327 16.70 36.76 4.74
N LYS A 328 18.00 37.00 4.94
CA LYS A 328 18.91 37.52 3.90
C LYS A 328 19.49 36.43 3.00
N ASP A 329 19.51 35.18 3.45
CA ASP A 329 20.07 34.04 2.71
C ASP A 329 19.05 33.23 1.91
N GLY A 330 17.79 33.68 1.82
CA GLY A 330 16.77 33.03 1.00
C GLY A 330 17.22 33.00 -0.46
N ILE A 331 17.61 31.83 -0.98
CA ILE A 331 17.77 31.69 -2.42
C ILE A 331 16.39 31.87 -3.04
N ASP A 332 16.34 32.71 -4.06
CA ASP A 332 15.27 32.69 -5.04
C ASP A 332 15.18 31.27 -5.62
N GLU A 333 14.26 30.45 -5.10
CA GLU A 333 13.98 29.11 -5.64
C GLU A 333 13.74 29.18 -7.15
N LYS A 334 13.19 30.33 -7.61
CA LYS A 334 13.06 30.71 -9.01
C LYS A 334 14.39 30.70 -9.76
N ALA A 335 15.46 31.27 -9.21
CA ALA A 335 16.79 31.29 -9.82
C ALA A 335 17.39 29.87 -9.98
N ILE A 336 17.20 28.98 -8.99
CA ILE A 336 17.60 27.57 -9.13
C ILE A 336 16.77 26.91 -10.24
N THR A 337 15.44 27.11 -10.24
CA THR A 337 14.58 26.49 -11.25
C THR A 337 14.85 27.00 -12.66
N ASP A 338 15.16 28.28 -12.82
CA ASP A 338 15.47 28.90 -14.11
C ASP A 338 16.86 28.48 -14.60
N MET A 339 17.83 28.31 -13.69
CA MET A 339 19.14 27.75 -14.03
C MET A 339 19.02 26.27 -14.45
N LEU A 340 18.28 25.44 -13.70
CA LEU A 340 18.01 24.04 -14.09
C LEU A 340 17.25 23.95 -15.42
N ARG A 341 16.34 24.88 -15.70
CA ARG A 341 15.65 24.99 -17.00
C ARG A 341 16.63 25.38 -18.12
N SER A 342 17.58 26.28 -17.85
CA SER A 342 18.63 26.67 -18.79
C SER A 342 19.54 25.50 -19.17
N ILE A 343 20.02 24.73 -18.19
CA ILE A 343 20.88 23.56 -18.45
C ILE A 343 20.08 22.50 -19.24
N ARG A 344 18.82 22.26 -18.88
CA ARG A 344 17.93 21.35 -19.62
C ARG A 344 17.75 21.75 -21.09
N ASN A 345 17.61 23.05 -21.37
CA ASN A 345 17.37 23.54 -22.73
C ASN A 345 18.64 23.56 -23.60
N LYS A 346 19.84 23.52 -23.02
CA LYS A 346 21.10 23.39 -23.76
C LYS A 346 21.33 22.00 -24.35
N VAL A 347 20.68 20.98 -23.76
CA VAL A 347 20.81 19.57 -24.16
C VAL A 347 19.75 19.19 -25.20
N ALA A 348 18.82 20.09 -25.56
CA ALA A 348 17.66 19.83 -26.40
C ALA A 348 18.02 19.48 -27.85
#